data_AF-A0A251ZT31-F1
#
_entry.id   AF-A0A251ZT31-F1
#
_cell.length_a   1.000
_cell.length_b   1.000
_cell.length_c   1.000
_cell.angle_alpha   90.00
_cell.angle_beta   90.00
_cell.angle_gamma   90.00
#
_symmetry.space_group_name_H-M   'P 1'
#
loop_
_entity.id
_entity.type
_entity.pdbx_description
1 polymer ?
#
loop_
_entity_poly.entity_id
_entity_poly.type
_entity_poly.pdbx_seq_one_letter_code
_entity_poly.pdbx_strand_id
1 'polypeptide(L)'
;MVDTIDWSKKTTGTTKKSGDGVIHTVEQAISIKNLEFIVIAANIYDGSKGNRLVFPAQAVRMIREHVKSLSDSNGLPVFPGSGVVITLALMNGDPDYYTDAHKKLIQESLDDIKQEAPYFVENISLLTFPSGVETDFMQYINQGQGYDRSEYLIYRIDAFSHGLLGQIALGYGAPFLYYSFKKVTHKPLEALNAYTPFKGIEPAYRLDGLRIRQWLPTAFHKKAIFSSWACRTGAANDGDETQGSWLVKTSLASEITDHLKIPVHCFIRRSDYSDTWGNQQDRDMLEKCKTDENYKKENQEKCSQLRDENRERYNLTNNLGVTWMKGGALYPVKNGTTPEKLPGGRFIFDKDFREKGITSTED
;
A
#
# COMPACT_ATOMS: atom_id res chain seq x y z
N MET A 1 -28.80 8.40 4.66
CA MET A 1 -27.89 9.30 5.37
C MET A 1 -26.76 8.44 5.88
N VAL A 2 -25.56 8.58 5.31
CA VAL A 2 -24.37 7.82 5.71
C VAL A 2 -23.36 8.86 6.17
N ASP A 3 -22.94 8.78 7.43
CA ASP A 3 -21.91 9.64 8.00
C ASP A 3 -20.54 9.25 7.45
N THR A 4 -19.97 10.09 6.59
CA THR A 4 -18.54 10.05 6.28
C THR A 4 -17.77 10.60 7.48
N ILE A 5 -16.90 9.79 8.09
CA ILE A 5 -15.98 10.25 9.13
C ILE A 5 -14.85 11.02 8.46
N ASP A 6 -14.95 12.34 8.51
CA ASP A 6 -13.92 13.29 8.08
C ASP A 6 -12.94 13.53 9.23
N TRP A 7 -11.77 12.88 9.17
CA TRP A 7 -10.72 12.98 10.18
C TRP A 7 -9.99 14.34 10.18
N SER A 8 -10.29 15.23 9.23
CA SER A 8 -9.65 16.55 9.12
C SER A 8 -10.49 17.70 9.71
N LYS A 9 -11.78 17.46 9.97
CA LYS A 9 -12.65 18.48 10.57
C LYS A 9 -12.52 18.47 12.09
N LYS A 10 -11.90 19.52 12.64
CA LYS A 10 -12.13 19.93 14.03
C LYS A 10 -13.64 20.08 14.24
N THR A 11 -14.23 19.12 14.95
CA THR A 11 -15.58 19.28 15.51
C THR A 11 -15.54 20.41 16.52
N THR A 12 -15.89 21.62 16.10
CA THR A 12 -16.28 22.69 17.01
C THR A 12 -17.66 22.35 17.58
N GLY A 13 -17.70 21.36 18.46
CA GLY A 13 -18.85 21.10 19.32
C GLY A 13 -19.00 22.28 20.27
N THR A 14 -20.14 22.96 20.20
CA THR A 14 -20.50 24.05 21.10
C THR A 14 -20.60 23.48 22.51
N THR A 15 -19.62 23.78 23.36
CA THR A 15 -19.61 23.39 24.77
C THR A 15 -20.63 24.25 25.53
N LYS A 16 -21.83 23.71 25.76
CA LYS A 16 -22.66 24.15 26.89
C LYS A 16 -22.04 23.59 28.16
N LYS A 17 -21.49 24.47 29.01
CA LYS A 17 -21.09 24.14 30.38
C LYS A 17 -22.34 23.82 31.20
N SER A 18 -22.61 22.55 31.44
CA SER A 18 -23.36 22.09 32.62
C SER A 18 -22.37 21.44 33.58
N GLY A 19 -22.43 21.83 34.85
CA GLY A 19 -21.43 21.57 35.88
C GLY A 19 -21.41 20.16 36.47
N ASP A 20 -21.53 19.12 35.65
CA ASP A 20 -21.23 17.74 36.04
C ASP A 20 -20.19 17.18 35.08
N GLY A 21 -19.09 16.66 35.62
CA GLY A 21 -17.93 16.19 34.87
C GLY A 21 -18.35 15.29 33.72
N VAL A 22 -18.13 15.77 32.49
CA VAL A 22 -18.29 14.97 31.28
C VAL A 22 -17.16 13.95 31.26
N ILE A 23 -17.43 12.78 31.83
CA ILE A 23 -16.74 11.55 31.46
C ILE A 23 -17.14 11.32 30.00
N HIS A 24 -16.26 11.62 29.07
CA HIS A 24 -16.38 11.11 27.70
C HIS A 24 -16.48 9.59 27.82
N THR A 25 -17.66 9.03 27.51
CA THR A 25 -17.92 7.60 27.59
C THR A 25 -16.90 6.86 26.74
N VAL A 26 -16.16 5.97 27.41
CA VAL A 26 -15.10 5.08 26.90
C VAL A 26 -15.57 4.17 25.74
N GLU A 27 -16.87 4.15 25.41
CA GLU A 27 -17.46 3.32 24.35
C GLU A 27 -16.99 3.64 22.92
N GLN A 28 -16.35 4.79 22.68
CA GLN A 28 -15.75 5.09 21.37
C GLN A 28 -14.25 4.77 21.28
N ALA A 29 -13.62 4.34 22.37
CA ALA A 29 -12.33 3.68 22.26
C ALA A 29 -12.59 2.34 21.57
N ILE A 30 -12.42 2.31 20.24
CA ILE A 30 -12.25 1.05 19.52
C ILE A 30 -11.19 0.32 20.33
N SER A 31 -11.55 -0.83 20.91
CA SER A 31 -10.57 -1.72 21.48
C SER A 31 -9.69 -2.18 20.32
N ILE A 32 -8.63 -1.42 20.06
CA ILE A 32 -7.60 -1.71 19.06
C ILE A 32 -6.75 -2.92 19.46
N LYS A 33 -7.07 -3.53 20.61
CA LYS A 33 -6.54 -4.83 21.01
C LYS A 33 -6.71 -5.83 19.88
N ASN A 34 -5.60 -6.48 19.58
CA ASN A 34 -5.54 -7.61 18.67
C ASN A 34 -6.05 -7.25 17.25
N LEU A 35 -5.63 -6.10 16.74
CA LEU A 35 -5.80 -5.75 15.34
C LEU A 35 -4.45 -5.83 14.63
N GLU A 36 -4.46 -6.31 13.39
CA GLU A 36 -3.29 -6.31 12.52
C GLU A 36 -3.46 -5.36 11.34
N PHE A 37 -2.42 -4.55 11.10
CA PHE A 37 -2.25 -3.75 9.89
C PHE A 37 -1.19 -4.40 9.02
N ILE A 38 -1.59 -4.88 7.85
CA ILE A 38 -0.68 -5.51 6.89
C ILE A 38 -0.39 -4.51 5.78
N VAL A 39 0.87 -4.21 5.55
CA VAL A 39 1.31 -3.40 4.42
C VAL A 39 2.11 -4.29 3.49
N ILE A 40 1.68 -4.39 2.24
CA ILE A 40 2.29 -5.24 1.23
C ILE A 40 3.14 -4.36 0.32
N ALA A 41 4.40 -4.72 0.12
CA ALA A 41 5.28 -4.08 -0.85
C ALA A 41 5.85 -5.12 -1.82
N ALA A 42 5.40 -5.07 -3.07
CA ALA A 42 5.92 -5.94 -4.13
C ALA A 42 7.30 -5.49 -4.61
N ASN A 43 8.03 -6.32 -5.36
CA ASN A 43 9.15 -5.83 -6.17
C ASN A 43 8.67 -5.17 -7.48
N ILE A 44 9.43 -4.18 -7.96
CA ILE A 44 9.15 -3.48 -9.20
C ILE A 44 9.81 -4.22 -10.38
N TYR A 45 9.12 -4.29 -11.53
CA TYR A 45 9.68 -4.84 -12.78
C TYR A 45 10.89 -4.04 -13.31
N ASP A 46 11.11 -2.81 -12.84
CA ASP A 46 12.22 -1.97 -13.27
C ASP A 46 13.52 -2.32 -12.51
N GLY A 47 14.55 -2.69 -13.25
CA GLY A 47 15.88 -2.98 -12.70
C GLY A 47 16.66 -1.73 -12.27
N SER A 48 16.18 -0.53 -12.58
CA SER A 48 16.87 0.73 -12.26
C SER A 48 17.04 0.92 -10.75
N LYS A 49 18.25 1.34 -10.37
CA LYS A 49 18.67 1.55 -8.98
C LYS A 49 17.72 2.44 -8.17
N GLY A 50 17.17 3.47 -8.81
CA GLY A 50 16.26 4.42 -8.17
C GLY A 50 14.87 3.87 -7.89
N ASN A 51 14.43 2.83 -8.60
CA ASN A 51 13.05 2.37 -8.53
C ASN A 51 12.85 1.12 -7.66
N ARG A 52 13.93 0.38 -7.35
CA ARG A 52 13.86 -0.90 -6.62
C ARG A 52 13.13 -0.83 -5.28
N LEU A 53 13.25 0.28 -4.56
CA LEU A 53 12.70 0.44 -3.22
C LEU A 53 11.48 1.38 -3.16
N VAL A 54 10.88 1.71 -4.31
CA VAL A 54 9.72 2.62 -4.35
C VAL A 54 8.54 2.08 -3.55
N PHE A 55 8.14 0.82 -3.75
CA PHE A 55 7.01 0.24 -3.01
C PHE A 55 7.32 0.05 -1.52
N PRO A 56 8.51 -0.48 -1.11
CA PRO A 56 8.90 -0.48 0.30
C PRO A 56 8.93 0.91 0.94
N ALA A 57 9.34 1.96 0.22
CA ALA A 57 9.38 3.31 0.77
C ALA A 57 7.97 3.88 1.00
N GLN A 58 7.06 3.65 0.05
CA GLN A 58 5.65 4.00 0.21
C GLN A 58 5.01 3.23 1.37
N ALA A 59 5.36 1.95 1.55
CA ALA A 59 4.92 1.16 2.67
C ALA A 59 5.41 1.71 4.02
N VAL A 60 6.69 2.03 4.15
CA VAL A 60 7.26 2.64 5.37
C VAL A 60 6.59 3.98 5.70
N ARG A 61 6.38 4.83 4.68
CA ARG A 61 5.64 6.09 4.84
C ARG A 61 4.23 5.84 5.40
N MET A 62 3.49 4.92 4.77
CA MET A 62 2.12 4.58 5.17
C MET A 62 2.05 4.07 6.61
N ILE A 63 2.96 3.17 6.99
CA ILE A 63 3.05 2.67 8.36
C ILE A 63 3.26 3.82 9.34
N ARG A 64 4.22 4.71 9.05
CA ARG A 64 4.54 5.85 9.89
C ARG A 64 3.36 6.81 10.03
N GLU A 65 2.61 7.05 8.95
CA GLU A 65 1.41 7.89 8.99
C GLU A 65 0.28 7.27 9.80
N HIS A 66 0.06 5.96 9.68
CA HIS A 66 -0.93 5.28 10.53
C HIS A 66 -0.55 5.37 12.00
N VAL A 67 0.71 5.12 12.32
CA VAL A 67 1.21 5.23 13.69
C VAL A 67 1.04 6.63 14.25
N LYS A 68 1.36 7.67 13.47
CA LYS A 68 1.12 9.07 13.85
C LYS A 68 -0.38 9.37 14.03
N SER A 69 -1.24 8.86 13.15
CA SER A 69 -2.69 9.04 13.27
C SER A 69 -3.25 8.41 14.56
N LEU A 70 -2.67 7.30 15.00
CA LEU A 70 -3.01 6.67 16.28
C LEU A 70 -2.52 7.53 17.45
N SER A 71 -1.32 8.10 17.39
CA SER A 71 -0.80 8.97 18.45
C SER A 71 -1.53 10.31 18.58
N ASP A 72 -1.96 10.87 17.45
CA ASP A 72 -2.58 12.20 17.39
C ASP A 72 -4.06 12.20 17.80
N SER A 73 -4.66 11.03 18.03
CA SER A 73 -6.08 10.85 18.39
C SER A 73 -6.48 11.36 19.80
N ASN A 74 -5.82 12.42 20.29
CA ASN A 74 -6.12 13.19 21.50
C ASN A 74 -6.01 12.44 22.84
N GLY A 75 -4.90 11.72 23.06
CA GLY A 75 -4.53 11.30 24.41
C GLY A 75 -5.47 10.28 25.03
N LEU A 76 -6.17 9.49 24.21
CA LEU A 76 -6.85 8.30 24.71
C LEU A 76 -5.82 7.41 25.41
N PRO A 77 -6.06 7.00 26.68
CA PRO A 77 -5.14 6.15 27.39
C PRO A 77 -5.05 4.81 26.66
N VAL A 78 -3.91 4.58 26.01
CA VAL A 78 -3.59 3.26 25.48
C VAL A 78 -3.16 2.40 26.65
N PHE A 79 -3.92 1.35 26.90
CA PHE A 79 -3.57 0.40 27.95
C PHE A 79 -2.39 -0.46 27.47
N PRO A 80 -1.38 -0.73 28.31
CA PRO A 80 -0.36 -1.72 27.99
C PRO A 80 -1.00 -3.04 27.52
N GLY A 81 -0.53 -3.59 26.40
CA GLY A 81 -1.15 -4.77 25.77
C GLY A 81 -2.42 -4.46 24.97
N SER A 82 -2.55 -3.23 24.45
CA SER A 82 -3.57 -2.87 23.44
C SER A 82 -2.98 -2.32 22.15
N GLY A 83 -1.73 -2.65 21.88
CA GLY A 83 -1.06 -2.19 20.68
C GLY A 83 -1.61 -2.89 19.43
N VAL A 84 -1.43 -2.22 18.29
CA VAL A 84 -1.65 -2.79 16.98
C VAL A 84 -0.42 -3.61 16.59
N VAL A 85 -0.63 -4.76 15.94
CA VAL A 85 0.44 -5.48 15.25
C VAL A 85 0.55 -4.93 13.84
N ILE A 86 1.75 -4.57 13.42
CA ILE A 86 2.01 -4.07 12.07
C ILE A 86 2.93 -5.05 11.36
N THR A 87 2.54 -5.46 10.17
CA THR A 87 3.37 -6.35 9.35
C THR A 87 3.64 -5.70 8.01
N LEU A 88 4.92 -5.54 7.66
CA LEU A 88 5.37 -5.22 6.31
C LEU A 88 5.70 -6.53 5.57
N ALA A 89 4.85 -6.92 4.64
CA ALA A 89 5.02 -8.09 3.78
C ALA A 89 5.74 -7.69 2.47
N LEU A 90 7.02 -8.04 2.36
CA LEU A 90 7.79 -7.92 1.13
C LEU A 90 7.49 -9.08 0.19
N MET A 91 6.80 -8.83 -0.91
CA MET A 91 6.55 -9.83 -1.94
C MET A 91 7.73 -9.83 -2.90
N ASN A 92 8.53 -10.89 -2.80
CA ASN A 92 9.83 -10.98 -3.43
C ASN A 92 9.79 -12.03 -4.55
N GLY A 93 9.37 -11.61 -5.75
CA GLY A 93 9.26 -12.54 -6.86
C GLY A 93 10.60 -13.17 -7.29
N ASP A 94 11.71 -12.53 -6.95
CA ASP A 94 13.04 -13.09 -7.11
C ASP A 94 13.72 -13.04 -5.74
N PRO A 95 14.11 -14.18 -5.13
CA PRO A 95 14.74 -14.24 -3.81
C PRO A 95 15.90 -13.24 -3.64
N ASP A 96 16.61 -12.93 -4.71
CA ASP A 96 17.79 -12.06 -4.70
C ASP A 96 17.47 -10.58 -4.99
N TYR A 97 16.22 -10.25 -5.32
CA TYR A 97 15.83 -8.88 -5.65
C TYR A 97 15.99 -7.94 -4.44
N TYR A 98 15.41 -8.33 -3.30
CA TYR A 98 15.67 -7.66 -2.03
C TYR A 98 16.86 -8.30 -1.33
N THR A 99 18.04 -7.72 -1.56
CA THR A 99 19.27 -8.07 -0.84
C THR A 99 19.11 -7.86 0.67
N ASP A 100 19.99 -8.49 1.45
CA ASP A 100 20.00 -8.31 2.91
C ASP A 100 20.28 -6.86 3.31
N ALA A 101 21.08 -6.13 2.51
CA ALA A 101 21.28 -4.70 2.70
C ALA A 101 19.97 -3.91 2.54
N HIS A 102 19.13 -4.25 1.55
CA HIS A 102 17.83 -3.63 1.38
C HIS A 102 16.89 -3.93 2.56
N LYS A 103 16.80 -5.20 2.96
CA LYS A 103 15.98 -5.62 4.09
C LYS A 103 16.41 -4.93 5.38
N LYS A 104 17.72 -4.77 5.60
CA LYS A 104 18.27 -4.04 6.75
C LYS A 104 17.84 -2.58 6.77
N LEU A 105 17.92 -1.86 5.64
CA LEU A 105 17.46 -0.46 5.56
C LEU A 105 15.96 -0.32 5.89
N ILE A 106 15.16 -1.25 5.38
CA ILE A 106 13.72 -1.30 5.66
C ILE A 106 13.49 -1.56 7.15
N GLN A 107 14.16 -2.57 7.72
CA GLN A 107 14.05 -2.91 9.14
C GLN A 107 14.45 -1.73 10.05
N GLU A 108 15.55 -1.04 9.77
CA GLU A 108 15.98 0.14 10.52
C GLU A 108 14.93 1.26 10.49
N SER A 109 14.17 1.38 9.40
CA SER A 109 13.08 2.33 9.27
C SER A 109 11.85 1.91 10.09
N LEU A 110 11.57 0.61 10.18
CA LEU A 110 10.49 0.06 11.01
C LEU A 110 10.83 0.17 12.50
N ASP A 111 12.10 -0.07 12.88
CA ASP A 111 12.57 0.05 14.25
C ASP A 111 12.43 1.49 14.76
N ASP A 112 12.75 2.48 13.92
CA ASP A 112 12.50 3.90 14.22
C ASP A 112 11.02 4.19 14.48
N ILE A 113 10.12 3.69 13.62
CA ILE A 113 8.68 3.90 13.80
C ILE A 113 8.20 3.28 15.13
N LYS A 114 8.71 2.10 15.48
CA LYS A 114 8.40 1.46 16.76
C LYS A 114 8.89 2.31 17.95
N GLN A 115 10.05 2.95 17.84
CA GLN A 115 10.59 3.86 18.86
C GLN A 115 9.82 5.19 18.95
N GLU A 116 9.28 5.68 17.83
CA GLU A 116 8.45 6.90 17.78
C GLU A 116 7.09 6.72 18.49
N ALA A 117 6.57 5.49 18.59
CA ALA A 117 5.25 5.21 19.18
C ALA A 117 5.17 3.90 19.99
N PRO A 118 5.98 3.74 21.05
CA PRO A 118 6.14 2.47 21.76
C PRO A 118 4.88 2.00 22.50
N TYR A 119 3.92 2.89 22.74
CA TYR A 119 2.67 2.56 23.42
C TYR A 119 1.55 2.08 22.49
N PHE A 120 1.59 2.47 21.21
CA PHE A 120 0.54 2.18 20.23
C PHE A 120 0.84 0.93 19.40
N VAL A 121 2.11 0.57 19.30
CA VAL A 121 2.58 -0.50 18.44
C VAL A 121 3.15 -1.61 19.30
N GLU A 122 2.42 -2.72 19.37
CA GLU A 122 2.88 -3.90 20.12
C GLU A 122 4.08 -4.53 19.40
N ASN A 123 3.94 -4.71 18.09
CA ASN A 123 4.95 -5.30 17.26
C ASN A 123 4.96 -4.71 15.85
N ILE A 124 6.15 -4.58 15.28
CA ILE A 124 6.34 -4.36 13.84
C ILE A 124 7.21 -5.47 13.31
N SER A 125 6.77 -6.17 12.28
CA SER A 125 7.52 -7.27 11.67
C SER A 125 7.73 -7.05 10.18
N LEU A 126 8.93 -7.39 9.72
CA LEU A 126 9.26 -7.48 8.31
C LEU A 126 9.21 -8.94 7.87
N LEU A 127 8.24 -9.29 7.03
CA LEU A 127 8.13 -10.62 6.45
C LEU A 127 8.51 -10.59 4.98
N THR A 128 9.17 -11.64 4.51
CA THR A 128 9.52 -11.79 3.10
C THR A 128 8.87 -13.05 2.55
N PHE A 129 8.14 -12.90 1.45
CA PHE A 129 7.48 -13.99 0.75
C PHE A 129 8.13 -14.18 -0.63
N PRO A 130 8.99 -15.19 -0.82
CA PRO A 130 9.62 -15.46 -2.12
C PRO A 130 8.59 -15.90 -3.18
N SER A 131 8.99 -15.98 -4.46
CA SER A 131 8.16 -16.57 -5.52
C SER A 131 7.88 -18.05 -5.30
N GLY A 132 6.72 -18.52 -5.77
CA GLY A 132 6.37 -19.95 -5.76
C GLY A 132 5.99 -20.49 -4.38
N VAL A 133 5.86 -19.61 -3.39
CA VAL A 133 5.28 -19.89 -2.07
C VAL A 133 4.04 -19.05 -1.84
N GLU A 134 3.19 -18.93 -2.86
CA GLU A 134 1.89 -18.26 -2.76
C GLU A 134 1.09 -18.80 -1.57
N THR A 135 1.22 -20.10 -1.32
CA THR A 135 0.64 -20.79 -0.17
C THR A 135 1.02 -20.16 1.15
N ASP A 136 2.24 -19.66 1.31
CA ASP A 136 2.74 -19.15 2.59
C ASP A 136 2.14 -17.78 2.90
N PHE A 137 2.05 -16.90 1.90
CA PHE A 137 1.36 -15.62 2.07
C PHE A 137 -0.13 -15.81 2.31
N MET A 138 -0.76 -16.72 1.56
CA MET A 138 -2.16 -17.08 1.75
C MET A 138 -2.43 -17.68 3.14
N GLN A 139 -1.54 -18.56 3.59
CA GLN A 139 -1.58 -19.16 4.91
C GLN A 139 -1.43 -18.09 5.98
N TYR A 140 -0.47 -17.16 5.81
CA TYR A 140 -0.29 -16.04 6.72
C TYR A 140 -1.54 -15.13 6.81
N ILE A 141 -2.19 -14.80 5.70
CA ILE A 141 -3.45 -14.05 5.73
C ILE A 141 -4.51 -14.81 6.54
N ASN A 142 -4.65 -16.11 6.30
CA ASN A 142 -5.70 -16.92 6.91
C ASN A 142 -5.43 -17.34 8.36
N GLN A 143 -4.17 -17.46 8.77
CA GLN A 143 -3.77 -18.08 10.03
C GLN A 143 -2.93 -17.17 10.93
N GLY A 144 -2.36 -16.08 10.40
CA GLY A 144 -1.38 -15.28 11.13
C GLY A 144 0.01 -15.91 11.13
N GLN A 145 0.96 -15.29 11.84
CA GLN A 145 2.28 -15.85 12.07
C GLN A 145 2.63 -15.78 13.56
N GLY A 146 2.58 -16.93 14.22
CA GLY A 146 2.92 -17.03 15.65
C GLY A 146 1.84 -16.52 16.60
N TYR A 147 0.65 -16.23 16.11
CA TYR A 147 -0.54 -15.88 16.89
C TYR A 147 -1.80 -16.47 16.24
N ASP A 148 -2.89 -16.55 16.99
CA ASP A 148 -4.19 -16.99 16.46
C ASP A 148 -4.86 -15.85 15.70
N ARG A 149 -5.16 -16.05 14.41
CA ARG A 149 -5.87 -15.08 13.57
C ARG A 149 -7.26 -14.70 14.13
N SER A 150 -7.91 -15.59 14.87
CA SER A 150 -9.19 -15.30 15.53
C SER A 150 -9.04 -14.30 16.69
N GLU A 151 -7.84 -14.20 17.27
CA GLU A 151 -7.50 -13.16 18.22
C GLU A 151 -7.06 -11.89 17.49
N TYR A 152 -6.12 -11.99 16.54
CA TYR A 152 -5.55 -10.86 15.81
C TYR A 152 -6.16 -10.68 14.42
N LEU A 153 -7.32 -10.05 14.37
CA LEU A 153 -8.05 -9.83 13.11
C LEU A 153 -7.36 -8.78 12.25
N ILE A 154 -7.35 -9.02 10.92
CA ILE A 154 -6.84 -8.04 9.96
C ILE A 154 -7.80 -6.86 9.93
N TYR A 155 -7.32 -5.69 10.33
CA TYR A 155 -8.08 -4.44 10.29
C TYR A 155 -7.75 -3.62 9.05
N ARG A 156 -6.55 -3.77 8.50
CA ARG A 156 -6.15 -2.98 7.34
C ARG A 156 -5.17 -3.73 6.47
N ILE A 157 -5.37 -3.63 5.16
CA ILE A 157 -4.37 -3.99 4.16
C ILE A 157 -4.06 -2.75 3.31
N ASP A 158 -2.78 -2.39 3.15
CA ASP A 158 -2.33 -1.41 2.17
C ASP A 158 -1.37 -2.10 1.18
N ALA A 159 -1.73 -2.20 -0.10
CA ALA A 159 -0.95 -2.93 -1.10
C ALA A 159 -0.27 -2.00 -2.11
N PHE A 160 1.06 -1.90 -2.05
CA PHE A 160 1.93 -1.18 -2.97
C PHE A 160 2.56 -2.13 -3.98
N SER A 161 2.10 -2.02 -5.23
CA SER A 161 2.40 -3.01 -6.25
C SER A 161 2.08 -2.47 -7.64
N HIS A 162 2.55 -3.18 -8.66
CA HIS A 162 2.03 -3.01 -10.01
C HIS A 162 0.62 -3.58 -10.13
N GLY A 163 -0.19 -2.91 -10.93
CA GLY A 163 -1.54 -3.39 -11.22
C GLY A 163 -1.71 -3.72 -12.69
N LEU A 164 -2.42 -4.81 -12.94
CA LEU A 164 -2.85 -5.25 -14.25
C LEU A 164 -4.39 -5.32 -14.21
N LEU A 165 -5.04 -5.40 -15.37
CA LEU A 165 -6.50 -5.52 -15.40
C LEU A 165 -6.90 -6.80 -14.62
N GLY A 166 -7.72 -6.62 -13.59
CA GLY A 166 -8.23 -7.70 -12.74
C GLY A 166 -7.29 -8.33 -11.74
N GLN A 167 -6.07 -7.82 -11.60
CA GLN A 167 -5.08 -8.45 -10.72
C GLN A 167 -4.05 -7.45 -10.19
N ILE A 168 -3.57 -7.70 -8.98
CA ILE A 168 -2.41 -7.02 -8.40
C ILE A 168 -1.20 -7.94 -8.58
N ALA A 169 -0.12 -7.41 -9.17
CA ALA A 169 1.10 -8.16 -9.42
C ALA A 169 2.02 -8.10 -8.19
N LEU A 170 1.90 -9.09 -7.32
CA LEU A 170 2.68 -9.20 -6.09
C LEU A 170 4.06 -9.79 -6.37
N GLY A 171 4.81 -8.98 -7.10
CA GLY A 171 6.19 -9.22 -7.45
C GLY A 171 6.37 -9.83 -8.82
N TYR A 172 7.58 -9.67 -9.36
CA TYR A 172 7.99 -10.19 -10.66
C TYR A 172 9.10 -11.20 -10.47
N GLY A 173 8.95 -12.36 -11.10
CA GLY A 173 9.94 -13.43 -11.03
C GLY A 173 11.23 -13.08 -11.76
N ALA A 174 12.31 -13.80 -11.48
CA ALA A 174 13.31 -14.00 -12.52
C ALA A 174 12.58 -14.54 -13.76
N PRO A 175 12.97 -14.17 -15.00
CA PRO A 175 12.38 -14.80 -16.18
C PRO A 175 12.55 -16.30 -16.00
N PHE A 176 11.46 -17.00 -15.72
CA PHE A 176 11.48 -18.45 -15.78
C PHE A 176 12.02 -18.75 -17.17
N LEU A 177 13.18 -19.41 -17.22
CA LEU A 177 13.60 -20.15 -18.39
C LEU A 177 12.52 -21.23 -18.57
N TYR A 178 11.40 -20.84 -19.17
CA TYR A 178 10.55 -21.77 -19.87
C TYR A 178 11.50 -22.40 -20.87
N TYR A 179 11.94 -23.62 -20.58
CA TYR A 179 12.53 -24.48 -21.58
C TYR A 179 11.61 -24.38 -22.78
N SER A 180 12.09 -23.78 -23.87
CA SER A 180 11.35 -23.82 -25.12
C SER A 180 11.25 -25.31 -25.45
N PHE A 181 10.08 -25.91 -25.26
CA PHE A 181 9.81 -27.19 -25.90
C PHE A 181 9.98 -26.93 -27.39
N LYS A 182 11.08 -27.43 -27.96
CA LYS A 182 11.29 -27.47 -29.41
C LYS A 182 10.01 -28.04 -30.01
N LYS A 183 9.43 -27.28 -30.95
CA LYS A 183 8.29 -27.64 -31.80
C LYS A 183 8.10 -29.16 -31.90
N VAL A 184 7.12 -29.70 -31.17
CA VAL A 184 6.45 -30.92 -31.62
C VAL A 184 5.58 -30.49 -32.78
N THR A 185 6.03 -30.80 -33.98
CA THR A 185 5.33 -30.51 -35.23
C THR A 185 4.06 -31.35 -35.36
N HIS A 186 2.99 -30.66 -35.72
CA HIS A 186 1.78 -31.12 -36.43
C HIS A 186 0.70 -31.89 -35.64
N LYS A 187 -0.32 -31.14 -35.17
CA LYS A 187 -1.70 -31.20 -35.71
C LYS A 187 -2.55 -30.01 -35.22
N PRO A 188 -3.57 -29.56 -35.98
CA PRO A 188 -4.26 -28.31 -35.74
C PRO A 188 -5.46 -28.53 -34.81
N LEU A 189 -5.50 -27.81 -33.68
CA LEU A 189 -6.76 -27.39 -33.08
C LEU A 189 -6.78 -25.87 -33.10
N GLU A 190 -7.60 -25.35 -34.01
CA GLU A 190 -7.95 -23.95 -34.10
C GLU A 190 -8.79 -23.54 -32.88
N ALA A 191 -8.62 -22.29 -32.47
CA ALA A 191 -9.43 -21.54 -31.50
C ALA A 191 -9.25 -21.89 -30.00
N LEU A 192 -8.05 -21.60 -29.47
CA LEU A 192 -7.93 -21.07 -28.11
C LEU A 192 -7.03 -19.84 -28.14
N ASN A 193 -7.67 -18.67 -28.03
CA ASN A 193 -7.13 -17.36 -27.62
C ASN A 193 -5.63 -17.13 -27.86
N ALA A 194 -5.31 -16.52 -28.99
CA ALA A 194 -4.02 -15.88 -29.23
C ALA A 194 -3.88 -14.62 -28.35
N TYR A 195 -3.74 -14.80 -27.04
CA TYR A 195 -3.00 -13.86 -26.22
C TYR A 195 -1.53 -14.14 -26.54
N THR A 196 -0.93 -13.33 -27.41
CA THR A 196 0.52 -13.34 -27.55
C THR A 196 1.07 -12.93 -26.18
N PRO A 197 1.76 -13.80 -25.43
CA PRO A 197 2.37 -13.39 -24.19
C PRO A 197 3.33 -12.28 -24.58
N PHE A 198 3.24 -11.12 -23.90
CA PHE A 198 4.37 -10.21 -23.88
C PHE A 198 5.60 -11.09 -23.60
N LYS A 199 6.68 -10.88 -24.36
CA LYS A 199 7.99 -11.48 -24.09
C LYS A 199 8.54 -10.83 -22.81
N GLY A 200 7.84 -11.05 -21.70
CA GLY A 200 7.80 -10.22 -20.52
C GLY A 200 7.65 -11.10 -19.30
N ILE A 201 8.29 -10.67 -18.23
CA ILE A 201 8.37 -11.39 -16.97
C ILE A 201 6.95 -11.45 -16.38
N GLU A 202 6.45 -12.66 -16.16
CA GLU A 202 5.20 -12.85 -15.45
C GLU A 202 5.36 -12.46 -13.98
N PRO A 203 4.31 -11.92 -13.34
CA PRO A 203 4.31 -11.75 -11.90
C PRO A 203 4.60 -13.09 -11.23
N ALA A 204 5.51 -13.09 -10.27
CA ALA A 204 5.79 -14.26 -9.45
C ALA A 204 4.57 -14.67 -8.63
N TYR A 205 3.78 -13.69 -8.19
CA TYR A 205 2.49 -13.93 -7.58
C TYR A 205 1.47 -12.91 -8.09
N ARG A 206 0.23 -13.36 -8.27
CA ARG A 206 -0.90 -12.54 -8.71
C ARG A 206 -2.02 -12.66 -7.71
N LEU A 207 -2.48 -11.53 -7.21
CA LEU A 207 -3.72 -11.45 -6.45
C LEU A 207 -4.86 -11.13 -7.41
N ASP A 208 -5.62 -12.14 -7.76
CA ASP A 208 -6.82 -12.07 -8.60
C ASP A 208 -8.04 -12.61 -7.83
N GLY A 209 -9.23 -12.61 -8.43
CA GLY A 209 -10.45 -13.14 -7.80
C GLY A 209 -10.38 -14.60 -7.38
N LEU A 210 -9.59 -15.45 -8.03
CA LEU A 210 -9.44 -16.86 -7.63
C LEU A 210 -8.61 -16.99 -6.35
N ARG A 211 -7.59 -16.14 -6.20
CA ARG A 211 -6.75 -16.11 -4.99
C ARG A 211 -7.46 -15.40 -3.85
N ILE A 212 -8.17 -14.31 -4.11
CA ILE A 212 -9.00 -13.63 -3.10
C ILE A 212 -10.05 -14.56 -2.50
N ARG A 213 -10.69 -15.41 -3.31
CA ARG A 213 -11.68 -16.39 -2.83
C ARG A 213 -11.12 -17.41 -1.84
N GLN A 214 -9.80 -17.57 -1.77
CA GLN A 214 -9.13 -18.45 -0.82
C GLN A 214 -8.82 -17.74 0.52
N TRP A 215 -8.95 -16.41 0.59
CA TRP A 215 -8.89 -15.70 1.87
C TRP A 215 -10.14 -15.99 2.70
N LEU A 216 -9.97 -16.26 3.98
CA LEU A 216 -11.08 -16.51 4.89
C LEU A 216 -11.67 -15.16 5.33
N PRO A 217 -12.96 -14.87 5.07
CA PRO A 217 -13.57 -13.63 5.54
C PRO A 217 -13.51 -13.47 7.06
N THR A 218 -13.46 -14.58 7.80
CA THR A 218 -13.30 -14.59 9.27
C THR A 218 -11.93 -14.13 9.76
N ALA A 219 -10.93 -14.04 8.89
CA ALA A 219 -9.63 -13.46 9.22
C ALA A 219 -9.66 -11.93 9.31
N PHE A 220 -10.73 -11.30 8.82
CA PHE A 220 -10.87 -9.85 8.74
C PHE A 220 -11.80 -9.31 9.83
N HIS A 221 -11.42 -8.19 10.39
CA HIS A 221 -12.29 -7.43 11.27
C HIS A 221 -13.49 -6.88 10.47
N LYS A 222 -14.67 -6.76 11.09
CA LYS A 222 -15.90 -6.29 10.41
C LYS A 222 -15.81 -4.87 9.83
N LYS A 223 -14.85 -4.08 10.34
CA LYS A 223 -14.56 -2.71 9.88
C LYS A 223 -13.25 -2.64 9.08
N ALA A 224 -12.73 -3.78 8.61
CA ALA A 224 -11.46 -3.79 7.93
C ALA A 224 -11.53 -3.01 6.61
N ILE A 225 -10.40 -2.53 6.14
CA ILE A 225 -10.28 -1.79 4.87
C ILE A 225 -9.16 -2.40 4.05
N PHE A 226 -9.42 -2.61 2.75
CA PHE A 226 -8.38 -2.95 1.79
C PHE A 226 -8.06 -1.71 0.94
N SER A 227 -6.82 -1.25 0.97
CA SER A 227 -6.35 -0.14 0.15
C SER A 227 -5.39 -0.67 -0.91
N SER A 228 -5.78 -0.60 -2.19
CA SER A 228 -4.88 -0.90 -3.30
C SER A 228 -4.28 0.38 -3.85
N TRP A 229 -2.95 0.45 -3.81
CA TRP A 229 -2.16 1.48 -4.49
C TRP A 229 -1.67 0.98 -5.84
N ALA A 230 -2.09 -0.21 -6.28
CA ALA A 230 -1.77 -0.76 -7.59
C ALA A 230 -2.68 -0.20 -8.68
N CYS A 231 -2.08 0.05 -9.85
CA CYS A 231 -2.75 0.58 -11.02
C CYS A 231 -4.03 -0.19 -11.37
N ARG A 232 -5.11 0.49 -11.74
CA ARG A 232 -6.27 -0.15 -12.39
C ARG A 232 -6.95 -1.25 -11.56
N THR A 233 -6.77 -1.27 -10.24
CA THR A 233 -7.43 -2.28 -9.37
C THR A 233 -8.96 -2.14 -9.43
N GLY A 234 -9.44 -0.90 -9.60
CA GLY A 234 -10.86 -0.60 -9.77
C GLY A 234 -11.39 -0.77 -11.21
N ALA A 235 -10.52 -1.05 -12.17
CA ALA A 235 -10.90 -1.24 -13.57
C ALA A 235 -11.33 -2.69 -13.86
N ALA A 236 -12.23 -2.84 -14.82
CA ALA A 236 -12.79 -4.12 -15.24
C ALA A 236 -11.76 -4.99 -16.01
N ASN A 237 -11.97 -6.31 -15.99
CA ASN A 237 -11.06 -7.29 -16.62
C ASN A 237 -11.20 -7.33 -18.16
N ASP A 238 -12.34 -6.88 -18.67
CA ASP A 238 -12.79 -6.99 -20.07
C ASP A 238 -12.65 -5.68 -20.87
N GLY A 239 -12.02 -4.65 -20.29
CA GLY A 239 -12.03 -3.30 -20.83
C GLY A 239 -11.23 -3.12 -22.11
N ASP A 240 -11.89 -3.25 -23.25
CA ASP A 240 -11.68 -2.35 -24.37
C ASP A 240 -11.74 -0.91 -23.82
N GLU A 241 -10.58 -0.25 -23.69
CA GLU A 241 -10.41 1.09 -23.09
C GLU A 241 -11.25 2.18 -23.80
N THR A 242 -11.95 1.81 -24.88
CA THR A 242 -12.68 2.70 -25.78
C THR A 242 -14.18 2.84 -25.51
N GLN A 243 -14.85 1.91 -24.81
CA GLN A 243 -16.33 1.87 -24.81
C GLN A 243 -17.04 2.48 -23.60
N GLY A 244 -16.34 3.06 -22.62
CA GLY A 244 -16.99 3.79 -21.52
C GLY A 244 -17.86 2.93 -20.59
N SER A 245 -18.03 1.63 -20.86
CA SER A 245 -18.51 0.65 -19.90
C SER A 245 -17.33 0.21 -19.04
N TRP A 246 -16.85 1.08 -18.17
CA TRP A 246 -16.02 0.68 -17.03
C TRP A 246 -16.89 -0.22 -16.15
N LEU A 247 -16.94 -1.53 -16.46
CA LEU A 247 -17.71 -2.48 -15.69
C LEU A 247 -17.01 -2.74 -14.35
N VAL A 248 -17.03 -1.74 -13.47
CA VAL A 248 -16.58 -1.81 -12.08
C VAL A 248 -17.05 -3.12 -11.44
N LYS A 249 -18.25 -3.60 -11.78
CA LYS A 249 -18.82 -4.84 -11.25
C LYS A 249 -17.90 -6.07 -11.40
N THR A 250 -17.03 -6.10 -12.40
CA THR A 250 -16.09 -7.19 -12.68
C THR A 250 -14.63 -6.85 -12.32
N SER A 251 -14.38 -5.71 -11.68
CA SER A 251 -13.04 -5.36 -11.20
C SER A 251 -12.61 -6.22 -10.02
N LEU A 252 -11.29 -6.34 -9.82
CA LEU A 252 -10.75 -6.99 -8.62
C LEU A 252 -11.26 -6.35 -7.34
N ALA A 253 -11.39 -5.01 -7.30
CA ALA A 253 -11.95 -4.31 -6.14
C ALA A 253 -13.38 -4.79 -5.80
N SER A 254 -14.22 -5.00 -6.80
CA SER A 254 -15.55 -5.58 -6.59
C SER A 254 -15.48 -7.03 -6.10
N GLU A 255 -14.58 -7.85 -6.63
CA GLU A 255 -14.40 -9.24 -6.17
C GLU A 255 -13.94 -9.32 -4.71
N ILE A 256 -13.00 -8.46 -4.31
CA ILE A 256 -12.56 -8.34 -2.91
C ILE A 256 -13.72 -7.92 -2.01
N THR A 257 -14.44 -6.87 -2.40
CA THR A 257 -15.59 -6.35 -1.65
C THR A 257 -16.68 -7.41 -1.48
N ASP A 258 -16.99 -8.14 -2.56
CA ASP A 258 -17.99 -9.20 -2.56
C ASP A 258 -17.60 -10.37 -1.67
N HIS A 259 -16.34 -10.80 -1.72
CA HIS A 259 -15.90 -11.99 -1.02
C HIS A 259 -15.68 -11.70 0.47
N LEU A 260 -14.94 -10.64 0.79
CA LEU A 260 -14.53 -10.32 2.16
C LEU A 260 -15.56 -9.47 2.91
N LYS A 261 -16.51 -8.84 2.20
CA LYS A 261 -17.50 -7.91 2.76
C LYS A 261 -16.87 -6.68 3.45
N ILE A 262 -15.76 -6.21 2.90
CA ILE A 262 -15.02 -5.02 3.38
C ILE A 262 -14.86 -4.00 2.25
N PRO A 263 -14.80 -2.69 2.54
CA PRO A 263 -14.54 -1.68 1.54
C PRO A 263 -13.14 -1.79 0.93
N VAL A 264 -13.04 -1.45 -0.35
CA VAL A 264 -11.78 -1.39 -1.11
C VAL A 264 -11.54 0.02 -1.62
N HIS A 265 -10.42 0.63 -1.22
CA HIS A 265 -10.00 1.96 -1.67
C HIS A 265 -8.95 1.80 -2.75
N CYS A 266 -9.21 2.24 -3.98
CA CYS A 266 -8.26 2.06 -5.07
C CYS A 266 -8.39 3.09 -6.20
N PHE A 267 -7.36 3.15 -7.05
CA PHE A 267 -7.41 3.90 -8.29
C PHE A 267 -8.02 3.06 -9.41
N ILE A 268 -8.81 3.72 -10.26
CA ILE A 268 -9.28 3.17 -11.54
C ILE A 268 -8.22 3.36 -12.63
N ARG A 269 -7.46 4.47 -12.57
CA ARG A 269 -6.32 4.74 -13.46
C ARG A 269 -5.03 4.09 -12.95
N ARG A 270 -3.94 4.30 -13.69
CA ARG A 270 -2.59 3.99 -13.23
C ARG A 270 -2.26 4.84 -12.00
N SER A 271 -1.59 4.22 -11.04
CA SER A 271 -0.98 4.92 -9.90
C SER A 271 0.28 5.63 -10.36
N ASP A 272 0.51 6.83 -9.84
CA ASP A 272 1.70 7.63 -10.10
C ASP A 272 2.59 7.68 -8.85
N TYR A 273 3.79 7.11 -9.01
CA TYR A 273 4.83 7.01 -7.99
C TYR A 273 5.99 7.98 -8.23
N SER A 274 5.90 8.88 -9.23
CA SER A 274 7.00 9.75 -9.67
C SER A 274 7.64 10.57 -8.55
N ASP A 275 6.84 10.93 -7.55
CA ASP A 275 7.24 11.84 -6.49
C ASP A 275 7.70 11.12 -5.22
N THR A 276 7.84 9.78 -5.26
CA THR A 276 8.27 8.96 -4.10
C THR A 276 9.55 9.51 -3.45
N TRP A 277 10.49 10.00 -4.27
CA TRP A 277 11.78 10.52 -3.83
C TRP A 277 11.88 12.05 -3.88
N GLY A 278 10.75 12.73 -4.06
CA GLY A 278 10.66 14.17 -4.23
C GLY A 278 10.23 14.58 -5.64
N ASN A 279 9.64 15.75 -5.73
CA ASN A 279 9.12 16.36 -6.96
C ASN A 279 10.02 17.51 -7.43
N GLN A 280 9.58 18.26 -8.44
CA GLN A 280 10.34 19.40 -8.96
C GLN A 280 10.49 20.53 -7.94
N GLN A 281 9.46 20.78 -7.13
CA GLN A 281 9.48 21.82 -6.10
C GLN A 281 10.56 21.54 -5.05
N ASP A 282 10.77 20.28 -4.64
CA ASP A 282 11.85 19.94 -3.71
C ASP A 282 13.23 20.22 -4.30
N ARG A 283 13.40 19.97 -5.60
CA ARG A 283 14.65 20.26 -6.32
C ARG A 283 14.91 21.76 -6.38
N ASP A 284 13.88 22.54 -6.70
CA ASP A 284 13.96 23.99 -6.75
C ASP A 284 14.24 24.58 -5.35
N MET A 285 13.61 24.04 -4.30
CA MET A 285 13.87 24.41 -2.92
C MET A 285 15.30 24.08 -2.48
N LEU A 286 15.79 22.89 -2.80
CA LEU A 286 17.17 22.49 -2.51
C LEU A 286 18.17 23.39 -3.23
N GLU A 287 17.86 23.84 -4.44
CA GLU A 287 18.71 24.77 -5.18
C GLU A 287 18.71 26.18 -4.56
N LYS A 288 17.55 26.68 -4.13
CA LYS A 288 17.47 27.92 -3.35
C LYS A 288 18.26 27.83 -2.05
N CYS A 289 18.19 26.71 -1.33
CA CYS A 289 18.98 26.48 -0.12
C CYS A 289 20.51 26.54 -0.36
N LYS A 290 20.98 26.38 -1.61
CA LYS A 290 22.40 26.50 -1.96
C LYS A 290 22.79 27.89 -2.46
N THR A 291 21.89 28.55 -3.18
CA THR A 291 22.21 29.75 -3.98
C THR A 291 21.68 31.06 -3.38
N ASP A 292 20.67 31.00 -2.52
CA ASP A 292 20.03 32.17 -1.90
C ASP A 292 20.28 32.17 -0.38
N GLU A 293 21.19 33.02 0.09
CA GLU A 293 21.53 33.15 1.51
C GLU A 293 20.38 33.70 2.37
N ASN A 294 19.49 34.53 1.80
CA ASN A 294 18.33 35.02 2.54
C ASN A 294 17.32 33.90 2.76
N TYR A 295 16.98 33.16 1.69
CA TYR A 295 16.09 32.01 1.78
C TYR A 295 16.62 30.97 2.76
N LYS A 296 17.92 30.65 2.69
CA LYS A 296 18.60 29.72 3.59
C LYS A 296 18.56 30.16 5.05
N LYS A 297 18.71 31.46 5.33
CA LYS A 297 18.61 32.01 6.69
C LYS A 297 17.17 31.93 7.23
N GLU A 298 16.19 32.24 6.40
CA GLU A 298 14.76 32.20 6.77
C GLU A 298 14.23 30.76 6.91
N ASN A 299 14.79 29.80 6.16
CA ASN A 299 14.32 28.41 6.09
C ASN A 299 15.38 27.43 6.59
N GLN A 300 16.16 27.80 7.62
CA GLN A 300 17.33 27.06 8.07
C GLN A 300 17.05 25.58 8.37
N GLU A 301 15.98 25.28 9.09
CA GLU A 301 15.59 23.92 9.46
C GLU A 301 15.23 23.09 8.23
N LYS A 302 14.33 23.62 7.38
CA LYS A 302 13.93 22.95 6.13
C LYS A 302 15.11 22.71 5.19
N CYS A 303 16.01 23.69 5.07
CA CYS A 303 17.23 23.54 4.29
C CYS A 303 18.21 22.54 4.90
N SER A 304 18.28 22.40 6.23
CA SER A 304 19.05 21.32 6.87
C SER A 304 18.46 19.97 6.52
N GLN A 305 17.16 19.79 6.73
CA GLN A 305 16.43 18.55 6.43
C GLN A 305 16.63 18.11 4.97
N LEU A 306 16.38 19.00 4.00
CA LEU A 306 16.54 18.68 2.58
C LEU A 306 17.98 18.28 2.21
N ARG A 307 18.98 18.91 2.86
CA ARG A 307 20.39 18.55 2.65
C ARG A 307 20.72 17.19 3.26
N ASP A 308 20.19 16.89 4.44
CA ASP A 308 20.38 15.62 5.13
C ASP A 308 19.75 14.47 4.33
N GLU A 309 18.50 14.60 3.93
CA GLU A 309 17.78 13.63 3.09
C GLU A 309 18.49 13.43 1.73
N ASN A 310 18.93 14.51 1.09
CA ASN A 310 19.64 14.40 -0.19
C ASN A 310 21.00 13.71 -0.05
N ARG A 311 21.71 13.97 1.05
CA ARG A 311 22.98 13.34 1.38
C ARG A 311 22.81 11.84 1.68
N GLU A 312 21.79 11.48 2.45
CA GLU A 312 21.44 10.08 2.72
C GLU A 312 21.18 9.34 1.40
N ARG A 313 20.31 9.87 0.53
CA ARG A 313 20.01 9.27 -0.77
C ARG A 313 21.25 9.11 -1.64
N TYR A 314 22.10 10.15 -1.70
CA TYR A 314 23.35 10.12 -2.49
C TYR A 314 24.30 9.02 -1.99
N ASN A 315 24.49 8.92 -0.68
CA ASN A 315 25.37 7.93 -0.08
C ASN A 315 24.87 6.51 -0.33
N LEU A 316 23.57 6.24 -0.15
CA LEU A 316 22.98 4.92 -0.39
C LEU A 316 23.00 4.55 -1.88
N THR A 317 22.78 5.52 -2.77
CA THR A 317 22.84 5.30 -4.22
C THR A 317 24.24 4.91 -4.66
N ASN A 318 25.27 5.54 -4.10
CA ASN A 318 26.66 5.25 -4.44
C ASN A 318 27.17 3.94 -3.80
N ASN A 319 26.81 3.68 -2.55
CA ASN A 319 27.34 2.54 -1.79
C ASN A 319 26.58 1.24 -2.06
N LEU A 320 25.26 1.32 -2.20
CA LEU A 320 24.38 0.15 -2.31
C LEU A 320 23.65 0.08 -3.65
N GLY A 321 23.76 1.11 -4.48
CA GLY A 321 23.06 1.14 -5.76
C GLY A 321 21.55 1.25 -5.59
N VAL A 322 21.06 1.91 -4.53
CA VAL A 322 19.62 2.12 -4.31
C VAL A 322 19.33 3.51 -3.78
N THR A 323 18.13 4.02 -4.10
CA THR A 323 17.58 5.21 -3.46
C THR A 323 16.68 4.79 -2.29
N TRP A 324 16.94 5.37 -1.12
CA TRP A 324 16.19 5.11 0.11
C TRP A 324 16.24 6.34 1.02
N MET A 325 15.23 6.48 1.88
CA MET A 325 15.20 7.41 2.99
C MET A 325 14.59 6.70 4.19
N LYS A 326 15.17 6.86 5.36
CA LYS A 326 14.70 6.24 6.60
C LYS A 326 13.24 6.55 6.95
N GLY A 327 12.77 7.74 6.55
CA GLY A 327 11.37 8.16 6.71
C GLY A 327 10.35 7.45 5.80
N GLY A 328 10.81 6.66 4.82
CA GLY A 328 9.99 6.17 3.71
C GLY A 328 9.90 7.19 2.57
N ALA A 329 8.87 7.09 1.75
CA ALA A 329 8.60 8.01 0.65
C ALA A 329 8.34 9.45 1.14
N LEU A 330 8.71 10.47 0.35
CA LEU A 330 8.41 11.87 0.66
C LEU A 330 6.95 12.23 0.41
N TYR A 331 6.39 11.73 -0.70
CA TYR A 331 5.03 12.05 -1.14
C TYR A 331 4.19 10.78 -1.29
N PRO A 332 2.87 10.87 -1.05
CA PRO A 332 1.95 9.78 -1.29
C PRO A 332 1.90 9.42 -2.77
N VAL A 333 1.41 8.20 -3.04
CA VAL A 333 1.04 7.77 -4.38
C VAL A 333 -0.11 8.65 -4.88
N LYS A 334 -0.02 9.13 -6.11
CA LYS A 334 -1.05 9.95 -6.74
C LYS A 334 -1.85 9.15 -7.75
N ASN A 335 -3.03 9.66 -8.08
CA ASN A 335 -3.75 9.20 -9.25
C ASN A 335 -3.03 9.67 -10.52
N GLY A 336 -2.69 8.73 -11.40
CA GLY A 336 -2.11 9.03 -12.71
C GLY A 336 -3.13 9.53 -13.73
N THR A 337 -2.63 9.92 -14.89
CA THR A 337 -3.44 10.46 -16.00
C THR A 337 -3.89 9.40 -16.99
N THR A 338 -3.35 8.18 -16.92
CA THR A 338 -3.60 7.13 -17.91
C THR A 338 -4.34 5.93 -17.33
N PRO A 339 -5.24 5.29 -18.09
CA PRO A 339 -5.73 5.74 -19.40
C PRO A 339 -6.65 6.96 -19.24
N GLU A 340 -6.56 7.91 -20.18
CA GLU A 340 -7.16 9.26 -20.06
C GLU A 340 -8.70 9.25 -19.95
N LYS A 341 -9.33 8.26 -20.60
CA LYS A 341 -10.81 8.12 -20.67
C LYS A 341 -11.45 7.57 -19.40
N LEU A 342 -10.68 7.01 -18.47
CA LEU A 342 -11.20 6.54 -17.21
C LEU A 342 -11.33 7.68 -16.21
N PRO A 343 -12.22 7.62 -15.20
CA PRO A 343 -12.29 8.65 -14.17
C PRO A 343 -11.02 8.68 -13.32
N GLY A 344 -10.56 9.88 -12.96
CA GLY A 344 -9.44 10.08 -12.05
C GLY A 344 -9.88 10.14 -10.59
N GLY A 345 -8.92 10.03 -9.68
CA GLY A 345 -9.15 10.04 -8.23
C GLY A 345 -9.14 8.64 -7.62
N ARG A 346 -9.21 8.60 -6.29
CA ARG A 346 -9.30 7.36 -5.52
C ARG A 346 -10.76 7.08 -5.18
N PHE A 347 -11.18 5.84 -5.36
CA PHE A 347 -12.57 5.41 -5.22
C PHE A 347 -12.72 4.38 -4.11
N ILE A 348 -13.87 4.40 -3.43
CA ILE A 348 -14.24 3.43 -2.42
C ILE A 348 -15.27 2.48 -3.03
N PHE A 349 -14.92 1.20 -3.13
CA PHE A 349 -15.81 0.13 -3.53
C PHE A 349 -16.35 -0.52 -2.27
N ASP A 350 -17.66 -0.44 -2.06
CA ASP A 350 -18.36 -1.07 -0.94
C ASP A 350 -19.58 -1.85 -1.45
N LYS A 351 -20.35 -2.43 -0.52
CA LYS A 351 -21.56 -3.19 -0.86
C LYS A 351 -22.60 -2.38 -1.65
N ASP A 352 -22.63 -1.06 -1.48
CA ASP A 352 -23.61 -0.17 -2.09
C ASP A 352 -23.12 0.36 -3.45
N PHE A 353 -21.82 0.27 -3.74
CA PHE A 353 -21.19 0.74 -4.96
C PHE A 353 -21.84 0.17 -6.21
N ARG A 354 -22.25 -1.11 -6.19
CA ARG A 354 -22.88 -1.76 -7.35
C ARG A 354 -24.26 -1.20 -7.70
N GLU A 355 -24.98 -0.72 -6.70
CA GLU A 355 -26.34 -0.22 -6.84
C GLU A 355 -26.34 1.28 -7.17
N LYS A 356 -25.40 2.03 -6.59
CA LYS A 356 -25.37 3.49 -6.67
C LYS A 356 -24.34 4.04 -7.66
N GLY A 357 -23.43 3.21 -8.17
CA GLY A 357 -22.30 3.65 -8.98
C GLY A 357 -21.23 4.34 -8.11
N ILE A 358 -20.42 5.20 -8.71
CA ILE A 358 -19.43 6.01 -7.98
C ILE A 358 -20.17 6.93 -6.99
N THR A 359 -20.06 6.63 -5.70
CA THR A 359 -20.74 7.39 -4.63
C THR A 359 -19.81 8.39 -3.92
N SER A 360 -18.49 8.23 -4.04
CA SER A 360 -17.50 9.09 -3.39
C SER A 360 -16.13 9.00 -4.08
N THR A 361 -15.40 10.12 -4.04
CA THR A 361 -13.98 10.21 -4.40
C THR A 361 -13.21 10.72 -3.18
N GLU A 362 -12.06 10.13 -2.88
CA GLU A 362 -11.05 10.74 -2.02
C GLU A 362 -10.10 11.55 -2.92
N ASP A 363 -9.95 12.86 -2.62
CA ASP A 363 -9.01 13.76 -3.29
C ASP A 363 -7.56 13.55 -2.82
#